data_AF-X0YL96-F1
#
_entry.id   AF-X0YL96-F1
#
_cell.length_a   1.000
_cell.length_b   1.000
_cell.length_c   1.000
_cell.angle_alpha   90.00
_cell.angle_beta   90.00
_cell.angle_gamma   90.00
#
_symmetry.space_group_name_H-M   'P 1'
#
loop_
_entity.id
_entity.type
_entity.pdbx_description
1 polymer ?
#
loop_
_entity_poly.entity_id
_entity_poly.type
_entity_poly.pdbx_seq_one_letter_code
_entity_poly.pdbx_strand_id
1 'polypeptide(L)' 'MNITFWMSGLFVLLCCGTGGAQEKQSDGAIDIVRSARTQIGKTLEYNPAYVSLDYPNGDLPIRRGVCTDVVIRA' A
#
# COMPACT_ATOMS: atom_id res chain seq x y z
N MET A 1 29.15 -44.80 30.90
CA MET A 1 29.19 -43.37 31.30
C MET A 1 28.89 -42.56 30.04
N ASN A 2 27.81 -41.78 30.05
CA ASN A 2 26.86 -41.63 28.93
C ASN A 2 27.23 -40.65 27.79
N ILE A 3 27.23 -41.16 26.56
CA ILE A 3 27.27 -40.37 25.30
C ILE A 3 25.92 -39.69 24.99
N THR A 4 24.85 -40.07 25.69
CA THR A 4 23.48 -39.56 25.54
C THR A 4 23.32 -38.08 25.90
N PHE A 5 24.31 -37.47 26.57
CA PHE A 5 24.23 -36.08 27.04
C PHE A 5 24.58 -35.04 25.96
N TRP A 6 25.39 -35.40 24.96
CA TRP A 6 25.86 -34.46 23.92
C TRP A 6 24.89 -34.31 22.73
N MET A 7 24.10 -35.33 22.42
CA MET A 7 23.14 -35.28 21.29
C MET A 7 21.83 -34.55 21.59
N SER A 8 21.56 -34.17 22.84
CA SER A 8 20.40 -33.32 23.18
C SER A 8 20.72 -31.82 23.24
N GLY A 9 21.98 -31.44 23.41
CA GLY A 9 22.38 -30.02 23.52
C GLY A 9 22.47 -29.29 22.16
N LEU A 10 22.87 -30.00 21.10
CA LEU A 10 23.04 -29.39 19.77
C LEU A 10 21.71 -29.21 19.02
N PHE A 11 20.67 -29.99 19.36
CA PHE A 11 19.36 -29.91 18.69
C PHE A 11 18.54 -28.69 19.13
N VAL A 12 18.71 -28.23 20.38
CA VAL A 12 18.02 -27.02 20.89
C VAL A 12 18.58 -25.73 20.29
N LEU A 13 19.87 -25.70 19.94
CA LEU A 13 20.49 -24.53 19.31
C LEU A 13 20.09 -24.38 17.82
N LEU A 14 19.63 -25.45 17.16
CA LEU A 14 19.21 -25.42 15.76
C LEU A 14 17.77 -24.90 15.55
N CYS A 15 16.90 -25.00 16.56
CA CYS A 15 15.52 -24.47 16.48
C CYS A 15 15.39 -22.98 16.82
N CYS A 16 16.40 -22.37 17.47
CA CYS A 16 16.38 -20.95 17.82
C CYS A 16 17.14 -20.05 16.82
N GLY A 17 17.85 -20.66 15.85
CA GLY A 17 18.59 -19.96 14.79
C GLY A 17 17.73 -19.54 13.60
N THR A 18 16.54 -20.14 13.41
CA THR A 18 15.51 -19.55 12.55
C THR A 18 14.63 -18.66 13.41
N GLY A 19 15.20 -17.55 13.87
CA GLY A 19 14.41 -16.34 13.98
C GLY A 19 13.85 -16.12 12.58
N GLY A 20 12.65 -16.63 12.33
CA GLY A 20 11.94 -16.36 11.10
C GLY A 20 11.87 -14.85 11.03
N ALA A 21 12.66 -14.26 10.14
CA ALA A 21 12.47 -12.89 9.73
C ALA A 21 11.00 -12.82 9.34
N GLN A 22 10.20 -12.18 10.19
CA GLN A 22 8.81 -11.89 9.89
C GLN A 22 8.87 -10.88 8.74
N GLU A 23 8.86 -11.41 7.52
CA GLU A 23 8.67 -10.64 6.32
C GLU A 23 7.30 -9.96 6.47
N LYS A 24 7.31 -8.67 6.81
CA LYS A 24 6.11 -7.86 6.88
C LYS A 24 5.58 -7.75 5.46
N GLN A 25 4.71 -8.68 5.06
CA GLN A 25 3.99 -8.68 3.79
C GLN A 25 3.50 -7.25 3.54
N SER A 26 3.92 -6.64 2.43
CA SER A 26 3.83 -5.19 2.22
C SER A 26 2.41 -4.64 2.41
N ASP A 27 2.16 -4.04 3.58
CA ASP A 27 0.93 -3.35 3.98
C ASP A 27 0.45 -2.33 2.93
N GLY A 28 1.41 -1.74 2.19
CA GLY A 28 1.15 -0.70 1.20
C GLY A 28 0.17 -1.11 0.09
N ALA A 29 0.19 -2.37 -0.38
CA ALA A 29 -0.77 -2.82 -1.39
C ALA A 29 -2.20 -2.86 -0.82
N ILE A 30 -2.35 -3.31 0.42
CA ILE A 30 -3.65 -3.34 1.12
C ILE A 30 -4.14 -1.93 1.42
N ASP A 31 -3.23 -1.03 1.80
CA ASP A 31 -3.56 0.37 2.10
C ASP A 31 -4.01 1.14 0.85
N ILE A 32 -3.38 0.89 -0.31
CA ILE A 32 -3.82 1.46 -1.60
C ILE A 32 -5.24 0.97 -1.94
N VAL A 33 -5.50 -0.33 -1.82
CA VAL A 33 -6.83 -0.90 -2.10
C VAL A 33 -7.88 -0.34 -1.14
N ARG A 34 -7.55 -0.22 0.16
CA ARG A 34 -8.44 0.39 1.17
C ARG A 34 -8.74 1.83 0.81
N SER A 35 -7.72 2.61 0.43
CA SER A 35 -7.86 4.01 0.04
C SER A 35 -8.71 4.18 -1.21
N ALA A 36 -8.51 3.35 -2.23
CA ALA A 36 -9.30 3.36 -3.46
C ALA A 36 -10.80 3.09 -3.18
N ARG A 37 -11.11 2.14 -2.29
CA ARG A 37 -12.51 1.87 -1.88
C ARG A 37 -13.17 3.07 -1.22
N THR A 38 -12.42 3.92 -0.52
CA THR A 38 -12.98 5.15 0.07
C THR A 38 -13.42 6.19 -0.96
N GLN A 39 -13.04 6.04 -2.24
CA GLN A 39 -13.46 6.94 -3.31
C GLN A 39 -14.85 6.60 -3.87
N ILE A 40 -15.38 5.40 -3.58
CA ILE A 40 -16.72 5.00 -4.00
C ILE A 40 -17.74 6.00 -3.42
N GLY A 41 -18.54 6.59 -4.29
CA GLY A 41 -19.57 7.55 -3.91
C GLY A 41 -19.09 8.98 -3.64
N LYS A 42 -17.79 9.28 -3.81
CA LYS A 42 -17.28 10.67 -3.72
C LYS A 42 -17.42 11.43 -5.03
N THR A 43 -16.95 10.82 -6.12
CA THR A 43 -17.03 11.37 -7.47
C THR A 43 -18.30 10.89 -8.15
N LEU A 44 -19.30 11.77 -8.22
CA LEU A 44 -20.66 11.44 -8.65
C LEU A 44 -21.07 12.14 -9.96
N GLU A 45 -20.30 13.12 -10.41
CA GLU A 45 -20.57 13.90 -11.62
C GLU A 45 -19.47 13.73 -12.65
N TYR A 46 -19.86 13.51 -13.90
CA TYR A 46 -18.96 13.56 -15.03
C TYR A 46 -19.01 14.95 -15.67
N ASN A 47 -17.87 15.63 -15.79
CA ASN A 47 -17.79 16.95 -16.42
C ASN A 47 -16.64 17.02 -17.44
N PRO A 48 -16.91 16.97 -18.76
CA PRO A 48 -15.88 17.00 -19.79
C PRO A 48 -15.38 18.42 -20.14
N ALA A 49 -15.87 19.47 -19.49
CA ALA A 49 -15.48 20.83 -19.79
C ALA A 49 -14.06 21.14 -19.29
N TYR A 50 -13.33 21.96 -20.05
CA TYR A 50 -12.09 22.55 -19.58
C TYR A 50 -12.36 23.54 -18.45
N VAL A 51 -11.54 23.49 -17.40
CA VAL A 51 -11.60 24.44 -16.30
C VAL A 51 -10.21 24.98 -16.01
N SER A 52 -10.15 26.26 -15.64
CA SER A 52 -8.93 26.84 -15.09
C SER A 52 -8.69 26.28 -13.69
N LEU A 53 -7.48 25.79 -13.44
CA LEU A 53 -7.02 25.36 -12.13
C LEU A 53 -6.02 26.38 -11.61
N ASP A 54 -6.08 26.65 -10.30
CA ASP A 54 -5.06 27.45 -9.64
C ASP A 54 -3.69 26.77 -9.75
N TYR A 55 -2.64 27.57 -9.91
CA TYR A 55 -1.27 27.06 -9.92
C TYR A 55 -0.45 27.76 -8.85
N PRO A 56 0.29 27.02 -8.01
CA PRO A 56 0.43 25.56 -7.97
C PRO A 56 -0.69 24.85 -7.17
N ASN A 57 -0.83 23.54 -7.39
CA ASN A 57 -1.69 22.63 -6.60
C ASN A 57 -3.21 22.85 -6.69
N GLY A 58 -3.71 23.51 -7.72
CA GLY A 58 -5.14 23.51 -8.02
C GLY A 58 -5.63 22.11 -8.36
N ASP A 59 -6.84 21.79 -7.91
CA ASP A 59 -7.48 20.49 -8.10
C ASP A 59 -8.97 20.69 -8.43
N LEU A 60 -9.58 19.67 -9.03
CA LEU A 60 -11.01 19.66 -9.28
C LEU A 60 -11.78 19.43 -7.97
N PRO A 61 -13.00 19.96 -7.85
CA PRO A 61 -13.88 19.60 -6.74
C PRO A 61 -14.14 18.09 -6.74
N ILE A 62 -14.00 17.46 -5.56
CA ILE A 62 -14.08 16.00 -5.35
C ILE A 62 -15.32 15.31 -5.95
N ARG A 63 -16.43 16.05 -6.09
CA ARG A 63 -17.69 15.56 -6.66
C ARG A 63 -17.59 15.25 -8.15
N ARG A 64 -16.64 15.87 -8.87
CA ARG A 64 -16.50 15.81 -10.32
C ARG A 64 -15.31 14.96 -10.72
N GLY A 65 -15.47 14.21 -11.80
CA GLY A 65 -14.39 13.42 -12.39
C GLY A 65 -14.53 13.25 -13.88
N VAL A 66 -13.45 12.77 -14.49
CA VAL A 66 -13.34 12.41 -15.90
C VAL A 66 -12.52 11.14 -16.02
N CYS A 67 -12.68 10.41 -17.13
CA CYS A 67 -11.93 9.17 -17.35
C CYS A 67 -10.46 9.41 -17.71
N THR A 68 -10.13 10.63 -18.15
CA THR A 68 -8.78 11.04 -18.55
C THR A 68 -8.67 12.54 -18.38
N ASP A 69 -7.58 13.01 -17.77
CA ASP A 69 -7.26 14.42 -17.61
C ASP A 69 -6.14 14.85 -18.57
N VAL A 70 -6.19 16.10 -19.04
CA VAL A 70 -5.12 16.72 -19.83
C VAL A 70 -4.82 18.09 -19.25
N VAL A 71 -3.53 18.39 -19.06
CA VAL A 71 -3.07 19.68 -18.54
C VAL A 71 -2.48 20.48 -19.67
N ILE A 72 -3.11 21.61 -20.00
CA ILE A 72 -2.62 22.56 -21.01
C ILE A 72 -1.81 23.65 -20.29
N ARG A 73 -0.51 23.73 -20.58
CA ARG A 73 0.39 24.80 -20.12
C ARG A 73 0.93 25.53 -21.34
N ALA A 74 0.55 26.80 -21.50
CA ALA A 74 1.00 27.70 -22.57
C ALA A 74 1.83 28.83 -21.96
#